data_AF-A0A4C1TXW6-F1
#
_entry.id   AF-A0A4C1TXW6-F1
#
_cell.length_a   1.000
_cell.length_b   1.000
_cell.length_c   1.000
_cell.angle_alpha   90.00
_cell.angle_beta   90.00
_cell.angle_gamma   90.00
#
_symmetry.space_group_name_H-M   'P 1'
#
loop_
_entity.id
_entity.type
_entity.pdbx_description
1 polymer ?
#
loop_
_entity_poly.entity_id
_entity_poly.type
_entity_poly.pdbx_seq_one_letter_code
_entity_poly.pdbx_strand_id
1 'polypeptide(L)'
;MDSETTDSGCTSGVRTVTRKSLFDKMKNENLRNLEEKLCFLRDHLFTQDNFTESQLNKLKHNFTHFKSEIKQRWIKSHKKEKLFLKNNHLWLEGTFEIPVTTTNRQDRPRKSFGESSERSKRKKTEEIRSNVEDGVIVHAAQVELRKSGKRDASRVLQDKTSSTTRATKYKKAFNTSKCGKSSCLTPMEALKMFIDADLTRGQYEVIRNTNKKFFSVS
;
A
#
# COMPACT_ATOMS: atom_id res chain seq x y z
N MET A 1 15.57 -26.16 14.65
CA MET A 1 14.17 -25.89 15.02
C MET A 1 14.19 -24.71 15.97
N ASP A 2 14.38 -23.55 15.35
CA ASP A 2 13.80 -22.23 15.67
C ASP A 2 13.67 -21.85 17.14
N SER A 3 14.62 -21.03 17.61
CA SER A 3 14.44 -20.23 18.82
C SER A 3 14.01 -18.83 18.42
N GLU A 4 12.75 -18.56 18.74
CA GLU A 4 12.04 -17.30 18.66
C GLU A 4 12.88 -16.15 19.24
N THR A 5 13.10 -15.12 18.44
CA THR A 5 13.47 -13.81 18.95
C THR A 5 12.23 -13.16 19.53
N THR A 6 12.22 -13.01 20.85
CA THR A 6 11.26 -12.19 21.59
C THR A 6 11.24 -10.77 21.03
N ASP A 7 10.12 -10.41 20.43
CA ASP A 7 9.76 -9.05 20.07
C ASP A 7 9.44 -8.29 21.37
N SER A 8 10.45 -7.65 21.96
CA SER A 8 10.22 -6.66 23.02
C SER A 8 10.07 -5.31 22.35
N GLY A 9 8.83 -4.81 22.34
CA GLY A 9 8.51 -3.48 21.86
C GLY A 9 9.42 -2.42 22.51
N CYS A 10 10.22 -1.75 21.70
CA CYS A 10 10.91 -0.53 22.10
C CYS A 10 10.70 0.51 21.01
N THR A 11 10.07 1.61 21.40
CA THR A 11 9.74 2.78 20.59
C THR A 11 10.97 3.64 20.26
N SER A 12 12.17 3.06 20.27
CA SER A 12 13.41 3.75 19.89
C SER A 12 13.94 3.12 18.61
N GLY A 13 14.31 3.93 17.62
CA GLY A 13 14.81 3.47 16.32
C GLY A 13 16.19 2.80 16.38
N VAL A 14 16.38 1.85 17.29
CA VAL A 14 17.64 1.17 17.58
C VAL A 14 17.35 -0.32 17.84
N ARG A 15 18.01 -1.19 17.10
CA ARG A 15 18.04 -2.64 17.29
C ARG A 15 19.24 -2.98 18.14
N THR A 16 19.00 -3.59 19.29
CA THR A 16 20.06 -4.11 20.16
C THR A 16 20.42 -5.53 19.74
N VAL A 17 21.70 -5.76 19.45
CA VAL A 17 22.26 -7.09 19.16
C VAL A 17 23.30 -7.43 20.22
N THR A 18 23.27 -8.65 20.76
CA THR A 18 24.26 -9.10 21.74
C THR A 18 25.65 -9.22 21.10
N ARG A 19 26.71 -8.76 21.78
CA ARG A 19 28.09 -8.84 21.28
C ARG A 19 28.54 -10.29 21.02
N LYS A 20 28.02 -11.25 21.80
CA LYS A 20 28.18 -12.69 21.56
C LYS A 20 27.66 -13.10 20.18
N SER A 21 26.48 -12.62 19.75
CA SER A 21 25.94 -12.92 18.43
C SER A 21 26.83 -12.40 17.30
N LEU A 22 27.40 -11.19 17.47
CA LEU A 22 28.38 -10.64 16.53
C LEU A 22 29.68 -11.47 16.50
N PHE A 23 30.13 -11.95 17.66
CA PHE A 23 31.30 -12.82 17.78
C PHE A 23 31.09 -14.20 17.15
N ASP A 24 29.91 -14.80 17.34
CA ASP A 24 29.55 -16.10 16.75
C ASP A 24 29.42 -15.98 15.22
N LYS A 25 28.82 -14.90 14.72
CA LYS A 25 28.80 -14.58 13.28
C LYS A 25 30.21 -14.43 12.70
N MET A 26 31.09 -13.75 13.42
CA MET A 26 32.51 -13.59 13.06
C MET A 26 33.27 -14.92 13.10
N LYS A 27 32.89 -15.85 13.98
CA LYS A 27 33.51 -17.17 14.12
C LYS A 27 33.14 -18.11 12.97
N ASN A 28 31.89 -18.08 12.53
CA ASN A 28 31.38 -18.94 11.45
C ASN A 28 32.07 -18.67 10.09
N GLU A 29 32.71 -17.50 9.94
CA GLU A 29 33.56 -17.14 8.80
C GLU A 29 34.96 -17.78 8.89
N ASN A 30 35.35 -18.52 7.85
CA ASN A 30 36.61 -19.29 7.78
C ASN A 30 37.85 -18.42 7.44
N LEU A 31 37.92 -17.21 8.00
CA LEU A 31 39.01 -16.27 7.77
C LEU A 31 40.16 -16.49 8.77
N ARG A 32 41.40 -16.27 8.34
CA ARG A 32 42.61 -16.58 9.13
C ARG A 32 42.95 -15.49 10.15
N ASN A 33 42.61 -14.25 9.86
CA ASN A 33 42.98 -13.10 10.68
C ASN A 33 41.77 -12.48 11.39
N LEU A 34 41.92 -12.13 12.67
CA LEU A 34 40.89 -11.42 13.45
C LEU A 34 40.53 -10.09 12.77
N GLU A 35 41.50 -9.42 12.14
CA GLU A 35 41.28 -8.14 11.46
C GLU A 35 40.37 -8.26 10.24
N GLU A 36 40.61 -9.28 9.41
CA GLU A 36 39.82 -9.57 8.20
C GLU A 36 38.38 -9.92 8.58
N LYS A 37 38.21 -10.72 9.64
CA LYS A 37 36.90 -11.06 10.21
C LYS A 37 36.14 -9.83 10.69
N LEU A 38 36.82 -8.83 11.28
CA LEU A 38 36.20 -7.58 11.71
C LEU A 38 35.87 -6.67 10.52
N CYS A 39 36.68 -6.66 9.46
CA CYS A 39 36.35 -5.93 8.23
C CYS A 39 35.15 -6.56 7.52
N PHE A 40 35.06 -7.88 7.44
CA PHE A 40 33.89 -8.55 6.89
C PHE A 40 32.63 -8.24 7.70
N LEU A 41 32.70 -8.31 9.03
CA LEU A 41 31.57 -7.97 9.89
C LEU A 41 31.12 -6.53 9.68
N ARG A 42 32.08 -5.61 9.49
CA ARG A 42 31.81 -4.22 9.11
C ARG A 42 30.98 -4.23 7.83
N ASP A 43 31.53 -4.69 6.73
CA ASP A 43 30.90 -4.60 5.41
C ASP A 43 29.52 -5.26 5.40
N HIS A 44 29.39 -6.44 6.02
CA HIS A 44 28.11 -7.11 6.18
C HIS A 44 27.08 -6.26 6.94
N LEU A 45 27.47 -5.56 8.02
CA LEU A 45 26.56 -4.65 8.73
C LEU A 45 26.20 -3.41 7.89
N PHE A 46 27.13 -2.89 7.08
CA PHE A 46 26.87 -1.70 6.25
C PHE A 46 26.08 -2.00 4.97
N THR A 47 26.11 -3.22 4.46
CA THR A 47 25.37 -3.64 3.26
C THR A 47 23.93 -4.06 3.55
N GLN A 48 23.65 -4.51 4.78
CA GLN A 48 22.31 -5.03 5.12
C GLN A 48 21.21 -3.96 5.18
N ASP A 49 21.52 -2.72 5.56
CA ASP A 49 20.50 -1.69 5.79
C ASP A 49 20.78 -0.39 5.00
N ASN A 50 19.70 0.23 4.52
CA ASN A 50 19.75 1.57 3.93
C ASN A 50 19.87 2.63 5.04
N PHE A 51 21.08 2.88 5.53
CA PHE A 51 21.35 3.89 6.57
C PHE A 51 21.38 5.32 6.02
N THR A 52 20.91 6.28 6.81
CA THR A 52 21.17 7.72 6.56
C THR A 52 22.63 8.05 6.89
N GLU A 53 23.24 9.05 6.24
CA GLU A 53 24.64 9.45 6.46
C GLU A 53 24.99 9.68 7.94
N SER A 54 24.11 10.34 8.70
CA SER A 54 24.29 10.56 10.15
C SER A 54 24.28 9.25 10.96
N GLN A 55 23.41 8.30 10.61
CA GLN A 55 23.34 6.99 11.26
C GLN A 55 24.56 6.14 10.93
N LEU A 56 25.03 6.23 9.69
CA LEU A 56 26.22 5.55 9.20
C LEU A 56 27.47 6.04 9.93
N ASN A 57 27.57 7.34 10.21
CA ASN A 57 28.67 7.91 11.00
C ASN A 57 28.63 7.48 12.46
N LYS A 58 27.45 7.44 13.10
CA LYS A 58 27.30 6.89 14.47
C LYS A 58 27.65 5.42 14.53
N LEU A 59 27.19 4.63 13.56
CA LEU A 59 27.50 3.21 13.48
C LEU A 59 29.00 2.97 13.25
N LYS A 60 29.65 3.73 12.36
CA LYS A 60 31.12 3.68 12.15
C LYS A 60 31.87 3.99 13.45
N HIS A 61 31.44 5.00 14.19
CA HIS A 61 32.06 5.39 15.46
C HIS A 61 31.93 4.25 16.49
N ASN A 62 30.71 3.74 16.70
CA ASN A 62 30.44 2.63 17.61
C ASN A 62 31.20 1.36 17.22
N PHE A 63 31.26 1.06 15.92
CA PHE A 63 32.00 -0.08 15.40
C PHE A 63 33.51 0.07 15.60
N THR A 64 34.04 1.28 15.47
CA THR A 64 35.47 1.56 15.74
C THR A 64 35.80 1.33 17.21
N HIS A 65 34.93 1.75 18.13
CA HIS A 65 35.07 1.47 19.55
C HIS A 65 35.04 -0.04 19.82
N PHE A 66 34.02 -0.74 19.31
CA PHE A 66 33.89 -2.19 19.42
C PHE A 66 35.11 -2.95 18.86
N LYS A 67 35.63 -2.51 17.71
CA LYS A 67 36.84 -3.05 17.08
C LYS A 67 38.08 -2.87 17.96
N SER A 68 38.20 -1.76 18.67
CA SER A 68 39.30 -1.54 19.62
C SER A 68 39.17 -2.45 20.85
N GLU A 69 37.98 -2.51 21.45
CA GLU A 69 37.72 -3.32 22.64
C GLU A 69 37.97 -4.80 22.39
N ILE A 70 37.50 -5.33 21.26
CA ILE A 70 37.66 -6.75 20.93
C ILE A 70 39.14 -7.09 20.71
N LYS A 71 39.93 -6.20 20.08
CA LYS A 71 41.38 -6.38 19.89
C LYS A 71 42.11 -6.41 21.23
N GLN A 72 41.84 -5.44 22.10
CA GLN A 72 42.50 -5.38 23.40
C GLN A 72 42.19 -6.62 24.24
N ARG A 73 40.93 -7.04 24.28
CA ARG A 73 40.49 -8.25 25.00
C ARG A 73 41.04 -9.54 24.37
N TRP A 74 41.19 -9.58 23.05
CA TRP A 74 41.81 -10.70 22.34
C TRP A 74 43.29 -10.85 22.68
N ILE A 75 44.05 -9.74 22.73
CA ILE A 75 45.46 -9.72 23.12
C ILE A 75 45.61 -10.13 24.59
N LYS A 76 44.78 -9.58 25.50
CA LYS A 76 44.76 -9.95 26.93
C LYS A 76 44.41 -11.41 27.18
N SER A 77 43.69 -12.05 26.25
CA SER A 77 43.35 -13.47 26.31
C SER A 77 44.37 -14.36 25.58
N HIS A 78 45.57 -13.81 25.30
CA HIS A 78 46.66 -14.48 24.57
C HIS A 78 46.23 -15.04 23.21
N LYS A 79 45.26 -14.39 22.54
CA LYS A 79 44.71 -14.83 21.25
C LYS A 79 44.13 -16.25 21.28
N LYS A 80 43.77 -16.76 22.46
CA LYS A 80 43.17 -18.09 22.66
C LYS A 80 41.68 -17.94 22.90
N GLU A 81 40.88 -18.55 22.03
CA GLU A 81 39.42 -18.44 22.05
C GLU A 81 38.79 -18.89 23.37
N LYS A 82 39.22 -20.05 23.90
CA LYS A 82 38.69 -20.61 25.16
C LYS A 82 38.92 -19.67 26.34
N LEU A 83 40.07 -19.02 26.39
CA LEU A 83 40.42 -18.03 27.41
C LEU A 83 39.63 -16.73 27.23
N PHE A 84 39.42 -16.32 25.98
CA PHE A 84 38.64 -15.13 25.65
C PHE A 84 37.18 -15.26 26.08
N LEU A 85 36.54 -16.39 25.77
CA LEU A 85 35.15 -16.68 26.17
C LEU A 85 35.00 -16.74 27.69
N LYS A 86 35.94 -17.38 28.40
CA LYS A 86 35.91 -17.49 29.86
C LYS A 86 36.07 -16.13 30.54
N ASN A 87 37.06 -15.34 30.11
CA ASN A 87 37.42 -14.08 30.77
C ASN A 87 36.52 -12.90 30.39
N ASN A 88 35.86 -12.94 29.23
CA ASN A 88 35.04 -11.82 28.73
C ASN A 88 33.55 -12.12 28.60
N HIS A 89 33.04 -13.19 29.23
CA HIS A 89 31.63 -13.58 29.13
C HIS A 89 30.66 -12.43 29.48
N LEU A 90 30.89 -11.70 30.58
CA LEU A 90 30.06 -10.53 30.97
C LEU A 90 30.07 -9.43 29.91
N TRP A 91 31.19 -9.22 29.22
CA TRP A 91 31.27 -8.21 28.16
C TRP A 91 30.56 -8.67 26.88
N LEU A 92 30.62 -9.97 26.59
CA LEU A 92 29.94 -10.60 25.45
C LEU A 92 28.42 -10.60 25.60
N GLU A 93 27.91 -10.67 26.83
CA GLU A 93 26.49 -10.53 27.16
C GLU A 93 25.98 -9.10 26.96
N GLY A 94 26.87 -8.11 26.89
CA GLY A 94 26.50 -6.73 26.63
C GLY A 94 25.91 -6.51 25.24
N THR A 95 25.22 -5.37 25.10
CA THR A 95 24.48 -5.00 23.90
C THR A 95 25.32 -4.12 22.95
N PHE A 96 25.06 -4.27 21.65
CA PHE A 96 25.53 -3.41 20.59
C PHE A 96 24.31 -2.78 19.90
N GLU A 97 24.30 -1.46 19.84
CA GLU A 97 23.18 -0.69 19.28
C GLU A 97 23.38 -0.46 17.79
N ILE A 98 22.49 -1.01 16.98
CA ILE A 98 22.41 -0.76 15.54
C ILE A 98 21.25 0.22 15.32
N PRO A 99 21.48 1.43 14.78
CA PRO A 99 20.40 2.35 14.47
C PRO A 99 19.52 1.72 13.39
N VAL A 100 18.26 1.43 13.70
CA VAL A 100 17.30 0.94 12.71
C VAL A 100 16.75 2.14 11.97
N THR A 101 16.59 2.01 10.67
CA THR A 101 15.75 2.90 9.88
C THR A 101 14.30 2.69 10.31
N THR A 102 13.90 3.23 11.46
CA THR A 102 12.49 3.56 11.65
C THR A 102 12.20 4.61 10.61
N THR A 103 11.48 4.25 9.55
CA THR A 103 10.88 5.20 8.62
C THR A 103 9.76 5.98 9.31
N ASN A 104 10.03 6.56 10.49
CA ASN A 104 9.28 7.69 11.02
C ASN A 104 9.74 8.92 10.26
N ARG A 105 9.53 8.91 8.93
CA ARG A 105 9.49 10.16 8.21
C ARG A 105 8.28 10.90 8.78
N GLN A 106 8.48 12.14 9.21
CA GLN A 106 7.40 13.09 9.47
C GLN A 106 6.71 13.45 8.14
N ASP A 107 6.23 12.44 7.44
CA ASP A 107 5.47 12.62 6.23
C ASP A 107 4.06 13.01 6.62
N ARG A 108 3.49 13.93 5.83
CA ARG A 108 2.08 14.28 5.92
C ARG A 108 1.24 13.01 6.02
N PRO A 109 0.34 12.89 7.03
CA PRO A 109 -0.50 11.72 7.20
C PRO A 109 -1.16 11.34 5.87
N ARG A 110 -0.92 10.11 5.42
CA ARG A 110 -1.49 9.64 4.16
C ARG A 110 -2.98 9.45 4.35
N LYS A 111 -3.77 10.13 3.53
CA LYS A 111 -5.23 9.90 3.48
C LYS A 111 -5.52 8.44 3.14
N SER A 112 -6.59 7.90 3.71
CA SER A 112 -7.13 6.58 3.35
C SER A 112 -7.48 6.53 1.86
N PHE A 113 -7.61 5.34 1.28
CA PHE A 113 -7.98 5.22 -0.13
C PHE A 113 -9.34 5.88 -0.42
N GLY A 114 -10.34 5.68 0.45
CA GLY A 114 -11.68 6.23 0.29
C GLY A 114 -11.72 7.77 0.23
N GLU A 115 -10.99 8.42 1.14
CA GLU A 115 -10.93 9.89 1.30
C GLU A 115 -9.95 10.58 0.34
N SER A 116 -9.19 9.81 -0.42
CA SER A 116 -8.26 10.35 -1.41
C SER A 116 -9.02 10.92 -2.62
N SER A 117 -8.47 11.98 -3.22
CA SER A 117 -8.97 12.49 -4.50
C SER A 117 -8.79 11.45 -5.61
N GLU A 118 -9.57 11.58 -6.68
CA GLU A 118 -9.53 10.66 -7.83
C GLU A 118 -8.11 10.58 -8.45
N ARG A 119 -7.41 11.71 -8.55
CA ARG A 119 -6.00 11.74 -8.99
C ARG A 119 -5.09 10.89 -8.12
N SER A 120 -5.24 11.01 -6.80
CA SER A 120 -4.44 10.24 -5.83
C SER A 120 -4.80 8.75 -5.85
N LYS A 121 -6.07 8.39 -6.03
CA LYS A 121 -6.51 6.99 -6.19
C LYS A 121 -5.84 6.35 -7.42
N ARG A 122 -5.85 7.03 -8.57
CA ARG A 122 -5.20 6.55 -9.80
C ARG A 122 -3.70 6.29 -9.60
N LYS A 123 -2.99 7.21 -8.94
CA LYS A 123 -1.57 7.05 -8.61
C LYS A 123 -1.33 5.87 -7.67
N LYS A 124 -2.17 5.70 -6.63
CA LYS A 124 -2.05 4.57 -5.69
C LYS A 124 -2.27 3.21 -6.38
N THR A 125 -3.14 3.15 -7.38
CA THR A 125 -3.42 1.91 -8.15
C THR A 125 -2.49 1.67 -9.34
N GLU A 126 -1.55 2.58 -9.61
CA GLU A 126 -0.68 2.53 -10.80
C GLU A 126 0.19 1.28 -10.82
N GLU A 127 0.78 0.93 -9.69
CA GLU A 127 1.61 -0.27 -9.53
C GLU A 127 0.82 -1.55 -9.89
N ILE A 128 -0.41 -1.68 -9.37
CA ILE A 128 -1.26 -2.85 -9.63
C ILE A 128 -1.64 -2.91 -11.12
N ARG A 129 -1.96 -1.76 -11.73
CA ARG A 129 -2.35 -1.69 -13.14
C ARG A 129 -1.22 -1.98 -14.12
N SER A 130 0.02 -1.67 -13.75
CA SER A 130 1.18 -1.90 -14.61
C SER A 130 1.73 -3.32 -14.49
N ASN A 131 1.62 -3.92 -13.29
CA ASN A 131 2.23 -5.22 -13.00
C ASN A 131 1.28 -6.40 -13.17
N VAL A 132 -0.04 -6.17 -13.12
CA VAL A 132 -1.06 -7.25 -13.11
C VAL A 132 -1.91 -7.19 -14.37
N GLU A 133 -2.19 -8.35 -14.94
CA GLU A 133 -3.07 -8.51 -16.10
C GLU A 133 -4.52 -8.08 -15.78
N ASP A 134 -5.19 -7.43 -16.74
CA ASP A 134 -6.57 -6.93 -16.58
C ASP A 134 -7.56 -8.03 -16.17
N GLY A 135 -7.43 -9.24 -16.72
CA GLY A 135 -8.29 -10.37 -16.38
C GLY A 135 -8.25 -10.76 -14.90
N VAL A 136 -7.05 -10.72 -14.29
CA VAL A 136 -6.85 -11.03 -12.86
C VAL A 136 -7.50 -9.95 -11.99
N ILE A 137 -7.33 -8.67 -12.36
CA ILE A 137 -7.92 -7.53 -11.65
C ILE A 137 -9.45 -7.62 -11.66
N VAL A 138 -10.02 -7.93 -12.82
CA VAL A 138 -11.48 -8.09 -12.99
C VAL A 138 -12.01 -9.27 -12.16
N HIS A 139 -11.33 -10.42 -12.17
CA HIS A 139 -11.74 -11.57 -11.39
C HIS A 139 -11.65 -11.31 -9.88
N ALA A 140 -10.56 -10.68 -9.41
CA ALA A 140 -10.40 -10.29 -8.01
C ALA A 140 -11.54 -9.34 -7.56
N ALA A 141 -11.89 -8.36 -8.39
CA ALA A 141 -13.02 -7.46 -8.13
C ALA A 141 -14.36 -8.22 -8.05
N GLN A 142 -14.60 -9.22 -8.91
CA GLN A 142 -15.81 -10.04 -8.86
C GLN A 142 -15.93 -10.82 -7.55
N VAL A 143 -14.83 -11.39 -7.05
CA VAL A 143 -14.78 -12.14 -5.79
C VAL A 143 -15.06 -11.23 -4.60
N GLU A 144 -14.44 -10.05 -4.53
CA GLU A 144 -14.67 -9.10 -3.45
C GLU A 144 -16.10 -8.54 -3.44
N LEU A 145 -16.71 -8.33 -4.62
CA LEU A 145 -18.12 -7.95 -4.70
C LEU A 145 -19.07 -9.05 -4.20
N ARG A 146 -18.75 -10.33 -4.45
CA ARG A 146 -19.54 -11.46 -3.91
C ARG A 146 -19.38 -11.55 -2.40
N LYS A 147 -18.16 -11.41 -1.89
CA LYS A 147 -17.84 -11.43 -0.46
C LYS A 147 -18.54 -10.30 0.30
N SER A 148 -18.62 -9.11 -0.28
CA SER A 148 -19.35 -7.96 0.29
C SER A 148 -20.88 -8.03 0.11
N GLY A 149 -21.41 -9.14 -0.42
CA GLY A 149 -22.85 -9.35 -0.62
C GLY A 149 -23.45 -8.68 -1.86
N LYS A 150 -22.65 -7.94 -2.64
CA LYS A 150 -23.09 -7.22 -3.85
C LYS A 150 -23.11 -8.15 -5.08
N ARG A 151 -23.94 -9.19 -5.02
CA ARG A 151 -24.04 -10.23 -6.07
C ARG A 151 -24.40 -9.67 -7.44
N ASP A 152 -25.33 -8.73 -7.51
CA ASP A 152 -25.75 -8.13 -8.78
C ASP A 152 -24.64 -7.32 -9.45
N ALA A 153 -23.86 -6.56 -8.67
CA ALA A 153 -22.71 -5.82 -9.18
C ALA A 153 -21.62 -6.77 -9.75
N SER A 154 -21.38 -7.89 -9.07
CA SER A 154 -20.47 -8.94 -9.55
C SER A 154 -20.96 -9.54 -10.88
N ARG A 155 -22.27 -9.79 -10.99
CA ARG A 155 -22.88 -10.31 -12.23
C ARG A 155 -22.76 -9.33 -13.39
N VAL A 156 -22.99 -8.03 -13.16
CA VAL A 156 -22.83 -6.99 -14.18
C VAL A 156 -21.38 -6.89 -14.67
N LEU A 157 -20.40 -7.00 -13.77
CA LEU A 157 -19.00 -7.06 -14.17
C LEU A 157 -18.71 -8.28 -15.04
N GLN A 158 -19.21 -9.46 -14.64
CA GLN A 158 -19.07 -10.69 -15.43
C GLN A 158 -19.69 -10.54 -16.83
N ASP A 159 -20.90 -10.00 -16.92
CA ASP A 159 -21.59 -9.77 -18.19
C ASP A 159 -20.84 -8.79 -19.10
N LYS A 160 -20.21 -7.76 -18.52
CA LYS A 160 -19.37 -6.81 -19.26
C LYS A 160 -18.09 -7.48 -19.79
N THR A 161 -17.47 -8.35 -19.01
CA THR A 161 -16.25 -9.08 -19.42
C THR A 161 -16.56 -10.09 -20.51
N SER A 162 -17.71 -10.78 -20.46
CA SER A 162 -18.10 -11.76 -21.47
C SER A 162 -18.59 -11.15 -22.79
N SER A 163 -19.14 -9.91 -22.77
CA SER A 163 -19.67 -9.29 -23.98
C SER A 163 -19.63 -7.76 -23.93
N THR A 164 -18.92 -7.17 -24.89
CA THR A 164 -18.85 -5.71 -25.09
C THR A 164 -20.20 -5.09 -25.46
N THR A 165 -21.06 -5.83 -26.17
CA THR A 165 -22.41 -5.41 -26.57
C THR A 165 -23.38 -5.33 -25.39
N ARG A 166 -23.18 -6.11 -24.31
CA ARG A 166 -24.00 -5.98 -23.10
C ARG A 166 -23.73 -4.66 -22.38
N ALA A 167 -22.48 -4.21 -22.34
CA ALA A 167 -22.11 -2.95 -21.71
C ALA A 167 -22.83 -1.74 -22.33
N THR A 168 -22.95 -1.71 -23.67
CA THR A 168 -23.65 -0.61 -24.37
C THR A 168 -25.16 -0.64 -24.10
N LYS A 169 -25.77 -1.83 -23.99
CA LYS A 169 -27.17 -1.98 -23.59
C LYS A 169 -27.41 -1.44 -22.18
N TYR A 170 -26.57 -1.78 -21.20
CA TYR A 170 -26.67 -1.24 -19.85
C TYR A 170 -26.55 0.29 -19.83
N LYS A 171 -25.58 0.85 -20.56
CA LYS A 171 -25.42 2.31 -20.68
C LYS A 171 -26.66 2.98 -21.27
N LYS A 172 -27.24 2.44 -22.34
CA LYS A 172 -28.47 2.96 -22.96
C LYS A 172 -29.64 2.89 -21.99
N ALA A 173 -29.88 1.73 -21.38
CA ALA A 173 -30.97 1.54 -20.43
C ALA A 173 -30.85 2.48 -19.21
N PHE A 174 -29.64 2.64 -18.66
CA PHE A 174 -29.38 3.55 -17.54
C PHE A 174 -29.60 5.02 -17.91
N ASN A 175 -29.19 5.44 -19.12
CA ASN A 175 -29.43 6.80 -19.58
C ASN A 175 -30.92 7.06 -19.82
N THR A 176 -31.66 6.10 -20.38
CA THR A 176 -33.11 6.18 -20.58
C THR A 176 -33.89 6.18 -19.26
N SER A 177 -33.39 5.52 -18.20
CA SER A 177 -34.02 5.59 -16.89
C SER A 177 -33.68 6.89 -16.13
N LYS A 178 -32.46 7.42 -16.31
CA LYS A 178 -32.01 8.67 -15.69
C LYS A 178 -32.68 9.90 -16.32
N CYS A 179 -32.73 9.94 -17.64
CA CYS A 179 -33.63 10.82 -18.38
C CYS A 179 -34.98 10.11 -18.44
N GLY A 180 -35.58 9.86 -17.27
CA GLY A 180 -36.87 9.20 -17.19
C GLY A 180 -37.77 9.91 -18.16
N LYS A 181 -38.28 9.18 -19.18
CA LYS A 181 -39.03 9.74 -20.31
C LYS A 181 -39.97 10.81 -19.77
N SER A 182 -39.55 12.07 -19.82
CA SER A 182 -40.42 13.16 -19.40
C SER A 182 -41.45 13.17 -20.50
N SER A 183 -42.62 12.62 -20.18
CA SER A 183 -43.78 12.68 -21.06
C SER A 183 -44.19 14.12 -21.39
N CYS A 184 -43.49 15.10 -20.83
CA CYS A 184 -43.60 16.51 -21.13
C CYS A 184 -43.23 16.77 -22.59
N LEU A 185 -44.23 17.16 -23.37
CA LEU A 185 -44.06 17.77 -24.67
C LEU A 185 -43.20 19.03 -24.51
N THR A 186 -42.23 19.20 -25.38
CA THR A 186 -41.56 20.49 -25.52
C THR A 186 -42.58 21.55 -25.97
N PRO A 187 -42.36 22.85 -25.68
CA PRO A 187 -43.28 23.90 -26.13
C PRO A 187 -43.56 23.87 -27.63
N MET A 188 -42.55 23.48 -28.43
CA MET A 188 -42.67 23.33 -29.88
C MET A 188 -43.53 22.12 -30.27
N GLU A 189 -43.36 20.97 -29.61
CA GLU A 189 -44.20 19.79 -29.86
C GLU A 189 -45.66 20.02 -29.43
N ALA A 190 -45.87 20.76 -28.33
CA ALA A 190 -47.22 21.15 -27.90
C ALA A 190 -47.90 22.10 -28.89
N LEU A 191 -47.14 23.07 -29.43
CA LEU A 191 -47.62 23.96 -30.50
C LEU A 191 -47.92 23.18 -31.78
N LYS A 192 -47.04 22.24 -32.16
CA LYS A 192 -47.26 21.36 -33.31
C LYS A 192 -48.54 20.54 -33.16
N MET A 193 -48.75 19.92 -31.98
CA MET A 193 -49.98 19.18 -31.68
C MET A 193 -51.23 20.08 -31.77
N PHE A 194 -51.13 21.33 -31.32
CA PHE A 194 -52.23 22.31 -31.40
C PHE A 194 -52.63 22.61 -32.86
N ILE A 195 -51.63 22.79 -33.73
CA ILE A 195 -51.82 23.09 -35.15
C ILE A 195 -52.28 21.84 -35.92
N ASP A 196 -51.58 20.71 -35.78
CA ASP A 196 -51.84 19.49 -36.55
C ASP A 196 -53.22 18.87 -36.24
N ALA A 197 -53.77 19.13 -35.04
CA ALA A 197 -55.08 18.64 -34.62
C ALA A 197 -56.19 19.70 -34.72
N ASP A 198 -55.93 20.87 -35.31
CA ASP A 198 -56.86 21.99 -35.47
C ASP A 198 -57.65 22.31 -34.18
N LEU A 199 -56.95 22.32 -33.04
CA LEU A 199 -57.58 22.54 -31.75
C LEU A 199 -57.95 24.01 -31.59
N THR A 200 -59.15 24.27 -31.09
CA THR A 200 -59.46 25.60 -30.57
C THR A 200 -58.73 25.84 -29.26
N ARG A 201 -58.48 27.11 -28.93
CA ARG A 201 -57.82 27.50 -27.67
C ARG A 201 -58.48 26.86 -26.43
N GLY A 202 -59.82 26.84 -26.39
CA GLY A 202 -60.56 26.24 -25.28
C GLY A 202 -60.35 24.73 -25.16
N GLN A 203 -60.37 23.99 -26.28
CA GLN A 203 -60.10 22.55 -26.30
C GLN A 203 -58.67 22.23 -25.84
N TYR A 204 -57.69 23.02 -26.29
CA TYR A 204 -56.31 22.88 -25.86
C TYR A 204 -56.13 23.14 -24.36
N GLU A 205 -56.77 24.18 -23.82
CA GLU A 205 -56.72 24.47 -22.38
C GLU A 205 -57.33 23.34 -21.54
N VAL A 206 -58.44 22.72 -22.00
CA VAL A 206 -59.04 21.54 -21.35
C VAL A 206 -58.09 20.33 -21.41
N ILE A 207 -57.51 20.04 -22.57
CA ILE A 207 -56.54 18.93 -22.75
C ILE A 207 -55.28 19.15 -21.88
N ARG A 208 -54.79 20.38 -21.82
CA ARG A 208 -53.64 20.78 -21.02
C ARG A 208 -53.90 20.65 -19.53
N ASN A 209 -55.08 21.07 -19.07
CA ASN A 209 -55.47 21.03 -17.67
C ASN A 209 -55.80 19.61 -17.18
N THR A 210 -56.33 18.76 -18.06
CA THR A 210 -56.56 17.33 -17.76
C THR A 210 -55.25 16.54 -17.74
N ASN A 211 -54.29 16.87 -18.61
CA ASN A 211 -53.03 16.15 -18.77
C ASN A 211 -51.80 16.97 -18.34
N LYS A 212 -51.84 17.57 -17.13
CA LYS A 212 -50.75 18.45 -16.64
C LYS A 212 -49.35 17.82 -16.70
N LYS A 213 -49.23 16.49 -16.51
CA LYS A 213 -47.96 15.76 -16.59
C LYS A 213 -47.32 15.75 -18.00
N PHE A 214 -48.10 15.99 -19.05
CA PHE A 214 -47.65 16.03 -20.43
C PHE A 214 -47.30 17.44 -20.91
N PHE A 215 -47.75 18.49 -20.22
CA PHE A 215 -47.51 19.90 -20.59
C PHE A 215 -46.79 20.70 -19.50
N SER A 216 -46.36 20.02 -18.43
CA SER A 216 -45.57 20.57 -17.33
C SER A 216 -44.14 20.76 -17.79
N VAL A 217 -43.74 22.01 -18.03
CA VAL A 217 -42.32 22.36 -18.19
C VAL A 217 -41.66 22.18 -16.82
N SER A 218 -40.68 21.28 -16.72
CA SER A 218 -39.77 21.25 -15.56
C SER A 218 -38.88 22.48 -15.56
#